data_AF-A0A5E7X3N9-F1
#
_entry.id   AF-A0A5E7X3N9-F1
#
_cell.length_a   1.000
_cell.length_b   1.000
_cell.length_c   1.000
_cell.angle_alpha   90.00
_cell.angle_beta   90.00
_cell.angle_gamma   90.00
#
_symmetry.space_group_name_H-M   'P 1'
#
loop_
_entity.id
_entity.type
_entity.pdbx_description
1 polymer ?
#
loop_
_entity_poly.entity_id
_entity_poly.type
_entity_poly.pdbx_seq_one_letter_code
_entity_poly.pdbx_strand_id
1 'polypeptide(L)'
;MPMYLFFLYYLNILIEVLLGIYISGFDSHFLFKCPVYVNTGGNSRWKRTLAVACAEGGDSILNDKGLSIVKVEEMCKKKDANLSDNIYGLSLHDLKNLFVNLTNFVMYTDYEEQVKTEKNMFISTQRMLKFMKEKIKKKTEELINTARKYIDELLGSYDILNPKEWESISKLNLFLDINGEEDVLLIDGRDIFFHVMNVKFSKKIPLNTDEVLENITELFKHNKNIYDQYEKKVYKIEKDIRTYSGTGGQRFPMNYTHWNNSYINITQNVAVRAFVDDFYNYFERLERMLMYNPKRFTRIDISFLDGTLEAINNIINSTIEYKTEKLFVLLNNIFNGDLRSILGFFTYLFDKERRRNEVLLKKIEREKTGDEYDSNFLFDVESLYLKEKEDIQSALSKFSNFMKVNFGFDINSPSVQLLKNKIEAAEVKEQEKQIMDHFKMIVHELLCRKQVMEFSNLVNSLKENSKRFISYFRRVLGCVTTQNDNCIFIRTRNLIPLVSKYAEIREKYNSNFKQNDTKENILDLMKDIKNAFYRYRIAIKILFLLIEDLKVSKELHSEYERMIREKKKEQEENYGIREKDKENMENSYTEALKEWTNKLDAQKKVIDQNTNAIIFYFCLIKEFKLS
;
A
#
# COMPACT_ATOMS: atom_id res chain seq x y z
N MET A 1 -5.85 17.48 -65.09
CA MET A 1 -5.03 16.99 -66.22
C MET A 1 -4.28 15.76 -65.73
N PRO A 2 -4.57 14.57 -66.28
CA PRO A 2 -5.34 13.61 -65.49
C PRO A 2 -4.61 12.28 -65.26
N MET A 3 -5.17 11.47 -64.34
CA MET A 3 -4.79 10.11 -63.91
C MET A 3 -4.19 9.19 -65.01
N TYR A 4 -4.56 9.41 -66.27
CA TYR A 4 -4.01 8.74 -67.45
C TYR A 4 -2.48 8.94 -67.63
N LEU A 5 -1.92 10.09 -67.26
CA LEU A 5 -0.47 10.36 -67.29
C LEU A 5 0.28 9.54 -66.23
N PHE A 6 -0.36 9.31 -65.09
CA PHE A 6 0.20 8.48 -64.01
C PHE A 6 0.22 7.00 -64.41
N PHE A 7 -0.86 6.53 -65.04
CA PHE A 7 -0.91 5.16 -65.59
C PHE A 7 0.08 4.96 -66.74
N LEU A 8 0.22 5.92 -67.66
CA LEU A 8 1.21 5.85 -68.74
C LEU A 8 2.65 5.83 -68.22
N TYR A 9 2.95 6.57 -67.16
CA TYR A 9 4.26 6.55 -66.51
C TYR A 9 4.60 5.17 -65.95
N TYR A 10 3.68 4.57 -65.19
CA TYR A 10 3.90 3.22 -64.64
C TYR A 10 3.91 2.13 -65.72
N LEU A 11 3.12 2.29 -66.79
CA LEU A 11 3.15 1.37 -67.93
C LEU A 11 4.49 1.46 -68.69
N ASN A 12 5.07 2.66 -68.82
CA ASN A 12 6.37 2.86 -69.48
C ASN A 12 7.51 2.25 -68.65
N ILE A 13 7.46 2.39 -67.31
CA ILE A 13 8.40 1.71 -66.39
C ILE A 13 8.27 0.18 -66.51
N LEU A 14 7.04 -0.34 -66.61
CA LEU A 14 6.81 -1.77 -66.75
C LEU A 14 7.33 -2.32 -68.08
N ILE A 15 7.17 -1.56 -69.18
CA ILE A 15 7.70 -1.92 -70.51
C ILE A 15 9.23 -1.85 -70.53
N GLU A 16 9.84 -0.84 -69.90
CA GLU A 16 11.29 -0.71 -69.80
C GLU A 16 11.90 -1.86 -68.99
N VAL A 17 11.28 -2.24 -67.86
CA VAL A 17 11.75 -3.33 -66.99
C VAL A 17 11.53 -4.72 -67.60
N LEU A 18 10.43 -4.94 -68.33
CA LEU A 18 10.11 -6.26 -68.89
C LEU A 18 10.64 -6.49 -70.31
N LEU A 19 10.74 -5.44 -71.13
CA LEU A 19 11.07 -5.54 -72.56
C LEU A 19 12.33 -4.75 -72.95
N GLY A 20 12.89 -3.92 -72.06
CA GLY A 20 14.16 -3.21 -72.29
C GLY A 20 14.11 -2.10 -73.34
N ILE A 21 12.92 -1.66 -73.74
CA ILE A 21 12.71 -0.61 -74.75
C ILE A 21 12.25 0.68 -74.05
N TYR A 22 13.00 1.77 -74.21
CA TYR A 22 12.67 3.08 -73.66
C TYR A 22 11.94 3.95 -74.70
N ILE A 23 10.72 4.39 -74.39
CA ILE A 23 9.92 5.28 -75.25
C ILE A 23 10.10 6.72 -74.75
N SER A 24 10.80 7.55 -75.52
CA SER A 24 11.04 8.96 -75.20
C SER A 24 9.80 9.82 -75.48
N GLY A 25 9.39 10.66 -74.52
CA GLY A 25 8.25 11.57 -74.67
C GLY A 25 7.46 11.89 -73.40
N PHE A 26 7.66 11.13 -72.31
CA PHE A 26 7.06 11.39 -70.99
C PHE A 26 8.14 11.77 -69.98
N ASP A 27 8.75 12.95 -70.17
CA ASP A 27 9.84 13.43 -69.31
C ASP A 27 9.28 14.07 -68.04
N SER A 28 9.71 13.58 -66.88
CA SER A 28 9.11 13.82 -65.56
C SER A 28 9.44 15.19 -64.94
N HIS A 29 10.13 16.06 -65.67
CA HIS A 29 10.75 17.26 -65.10
C HIS A 29 9.81 18.44 -64.79
N PHE A 30 8.52 18.37 -65.13
CA PHE A 30 7.56 19.47 -64.87
C PHE A 30 6.61 19.27 -63.68
N LEU A 31 6.52 18.08 -63.06
CA LEU A 31 5.51 17.80 -62.02
C LEU A 31 6.03 17.76 -60.57
N PHE A 32 7.34 17.64 -60.36
CA PHE A 32 7.95 17.77 -59.04
C PHE A 32 9.15 18.71 -59.13
N LYS A 33 9.11 19.84 -58.41
CA LYS A 33 10.25 20.76 -58.29
C LYS A 33 11.39 20.06 -57.53
N CYS A 34 12.22 19.31 -58.26
CA CYS A 34 13.57 18.95 -57.85
C CYS A 34 14.55 19.71 -58.76
N PRO A 35 15.57 20.39 -58.21
CA PRO A 35 16.55 21.08 -59.04
C PRO A 35 17.44 20.06 -59.76
N VAL A 36 17.64 20.30 -61.06
CA VAL A 36 18.41 19.48 -61.99
C VAL A 36 19.91 19.54 -61.66
N TYR A 37 20.55 18.38 -61.60
CA TYR A 37 22.00 18.24 -61.62
C TYR A 37 22.52 18.37 -63.05
N VAL A 38 23.50 19.27 -63.26
CA VAL A 38 24.43 19.19 -64.39
C VAL A 38 25.84 18.96 -63.84
N ASN A 39 26.50 17.95 -64.39
CA ASN A 39 27.85 17.50 -64.06
C ASN A 39 28.91 18.61 -64.17
N THR A 40 29.87 18.64 -63.24
CA THR A 40 31.31 18.33 -63.45
C THR A 40 32.17 18.89 -62.30
N GLY A 41 33.06 18.05 -61.74
CA GLY A 41 34.23 18.48 -60.94
C GLY A 41 33.98 18.98 -59.51
N GLY A 42 34.03 18.08 -58.50
CA GLY A 42 34.01 18.52 -57.09
C GLY A 42 33.95 17.38 -56.06
N ASN A 43 34.82 16.38 -56.19
CA ASN A 43 34.68 15.06 -55.58
C ASN A 43 35.16 14.91 -54.11
N SER A 44 35.02 15.93 -53.25
CA SER A 44 35.48 15.81 -51.85
C SER A 44 34.60 16.44 -50.77
N ARG A 45 33.74 17.42 -51.11
CA ARG A 45 32.83 18.04 -50.13
C ARG A 45 31.50 17.30 -49.98
N TRP A 46 30.96 16.77 -51.08
CA TRP A 46 29.68 16.03 -51.08
C TRP A 46 29.74 14.70 -50.33
N LYS A 47 30.87 13.98 -50.32
CA LYS A 47 31.04 12.80 -49.47
C LYS A 47 30.98 13.12 -47.97
N ARG A 48 31.34 14.34 -47.56
CA ARG A 48 31.17 14.80 -46.16
C ARG A 48 29.74 15.24 -45.89
N THR A 49 29.09 15.97 -46.79
CA THR A 49 27.72 16.45 -46.55
C THR A 49 26.68 15.34 -46.67
N LEU A 50 26.86 14.32 -47.52
CA LEU A 50 26.03 13.11 -47.53
C LEU A 50 26.31 12.17 -46.35
N ALA A 51 27.54 12.12 -45.83
CA ALA A 51 27.83 11.44 -44.56
C ALA A 51 27.19 12.16 -43.36
N VAL A 52 26.98 13.47 -43.45
CA VAL A 52 26.29 14.28 -42.44
C VAL A 52 24.76 14.23 -42.59
N ALA A 53 24.22 14.09 -43.82
CA ALA A 53 22.78 13.91 -44.05
C ALA A 53 22.31 12.47 -43.81
N CYS A 54 23.16 11.46 -43.99
CA CYS A 54 22.88 10.08 -43.56
C CYS A 54 23.01 9.87 -42.04
N ALA A 55 23.44 10.89 -41.28
CA ALA A 55 23.57 10.81 -39.83
C ALA A 55 22.22 10.94 -39.07
N GLU A 56 21.11 11.21 -39.76
CA GLU A 56 19.77 11.19 -39.17
C GLU A 56 19.17 9.77 -39.04
N GLY A 57 19.88 8.75 -39.54
CA GLY A 57 19.47 7.35 -39.49
C GLY A 57 20.52 6.45 -38.82
N GLY A 58 20.67 6.54 -37.50
CA GLY A 58 21.22 5.44 -36.71
C GLY A 58 22.74 5.22 -36.72
N ASP A 59 23.58 6.26 -36.73
CA ASP A 59 25.05 6.12 -36.56
C ASP A 59 25.68 7.11 -35.55
N SER A 60 24.86 7.84 -34.77
CA SER A 60 25.30 8.95 -33.91
C SER A 60 25.87 8.56 -32.53
N ILE A 61 25.79 7.29 -32.14
CA ILE A 61 26.36 6.79 -30.88
C ILE A 61 27.71 6.14 -31.19
N LEU A 62 28.78 6.86 -30.85
CA LEU A 62 30.16 6.41 -30.99
C LEU A 62 30.72 6.05 -29.62
N ASN A 63 31.56 5.02 -29.57
CA ASN A 63 32.35 4.72 -28.36
C ASN A 63 33.64 5.55 -28.31
N ASP A 64 34.38 5.43 -27.21
CA ASP A 64 35.67 6.11 -26.96
C ASP A 64 36.73 5.84 -28.05
N LYS A 65 36.56 4.77 -28.85
CA LYS A 65 37.43 4.41 -29.98
C LYS A 65 36.89 4.90 -31.34
N GLY A 66 35.80 5.68 -31.35
CA GLY A 66 35.15 6.18 -32.56
C GLY A 66 34.35 5.14 -33.35
N LEU A 67 34.09 3.96 -32.77
CA LEU A 67 33.25 2.93 -33.37
C LEU A 67 31.78 3.21 -33.09
N SER A 68 30.97 3.16 -34.15
CA SER A 68 29.50 3.21 -34.05
C SER A 68 28.95 2.03 -33.27
N ILE A 69 27.88 2.23 -32.51
CA ILE A 69 27.19 1.18 -31.76
C ILE A 69 26.79 -0.04 -32.59
N VAL A 70 26.44 0.14 -33.86
CA VAL A 70 26.11 -0.98 -34.78
C VAL A 70 27.33 -1.86 -35.02
N LYS A 71 28.49 -1.26 -35.27
CA LYS A 71 29.77 -2.00 -35.43
C LYS A 71 30.15 -2.76 -34.16
N VAL A 72 29.97 -2.15 -32.99
CA VAL A 72 30.24 -2.83 -31.70
C VAL A 72 29.29 -4.01 -31.50
N GLU A 73 28.01 -3.85 -31.82
CA GLU A 73 27.04 -4.94 -31.76
C GLU A 73 27.35 -6.08 -32.76
N GLU A 74 27.83 -5.76 -33.96
CA GLU A 74 28.32 -6.77 -34.91
C GLU A 74 29.54 -7.53 -34.36
N MET A 75 30.47 -6.84 -33.69
CA MET A 75 31.63 -7.48 -33.05
C MET A 75 31.17 -8.45 -31.95
N CYS A 76 30.16 -8.08 -31.15
CA CYS A 76 29.55 -8.98 -30.17
C CYS A 76 29.03 -10.26 -30.85
N LYS A 77 28.23 -10.11 -31.91
CA LYS A 77 27.60 -11.23 -32.65
C LYS A 77 28.63 -12.14 -33.33
N LYS A 78 29.73 -11.57 -33.83
CA LYS A 78 30.81 -12.31 -34.51
C LYS A 78 31.83 -12.93 -33.55
N LYS A 79 31.65 -12.77 -32.24
CA LYS A 79 32.61 -13.20 -31.21
C LYS A 79 34.04 -12.70 -31.50
N ASP A 80 34.13 -11.41 -31.79
CA ASP A 80 35.41 -10.76 -32.08
C ASP A 80 36.36 -10.89 -30.88
N ALA A 81 37.58 -11.37 -31.12
CA ALA A 81 38.60 -11.60 -30.08
C ALA A 81 39.02 -10.33 -29.32
N ASN A 82 38.71 -9.15 -29.86
CA ASN A 82 38.94 -7.87 -29.19
C ASN A 82 37.92 -7.57 -28.08
N LEU A 83 36.81 -8.31 -28.03
CA LEU A 83 35.87 -8.31 -26.91
C LEU A 83 36.19 -9.53 -26.04
N SER A 84 36.46 -9.31 -24.75
CA SER A 84 36.71 -10.42 -23.82
C SER A 84 35.51 -11.35 -23.75
N ASP A 85 35.77 -12.67 -23.78
CA ASP A 85 34.73 -13.69 -23.71
C ASP A 85 33.89 -13.63 -22.42
N ASN A 86 34.49 -13.14 -21.32
CA ASN A 86 33.83 -12.92 -20.04
C ASN A 86 34.50 -11.79 -19.25
N ILE A 87 33.75 -10.77 -18.82
CA ILE A 87 34.20 -9.75 -17.85
C ILE A 87 33.18 -9.68 -16.72
N TYR A 88 33.64 -9.74 -15.47
CA TYR A 88 32.80 -9.87 -14.27
C TYR A 88 31.86 -11.11 -14.30
N GLY A 89 32.24 -12.16 -15.04
CA GLY A 89 31.40 -13.35 -15.24
C GLY A 89 30.25 -13.16 -16.23
N LEU A 90 30.25 -12.07 -17.01
CA LEU A 90 29.21 -11.78 -18.00
C LEU A 90 29.71 -12.03 -19.43
N SER A 91 28.93 -12.78 -20.20
CA SER A 91 29.20 -12.97 -21.63
C SER A 91 28.80 -11.72 -22.41
N LEU A 92 29.73 -11.18 -23.21
CA LEU A 92 29.50 -9.99 -24.04
C LEU A 92 28.90 -10.32 -25.42
N HIS A 93 28.76 -11.60 -25.75
CA HIS A 93 28.35 -12.06 -27.09
C HIS A 93 26.85 -12.30 -27.21
N ASP A 94 26.18 -12.62 -26.11
CA ASP A 94 24.73 -12.74 -26.02
C ASP A 94 24.16 -11.53 -25.29
N LEU A 95 23.67 -10.57 -26.06
CA LEU A 95 23.16 -9.30 -25.53
C LEU A 95 21.88 -9.47 -24.70
N LYS A 96 21.08 -10.51 -24.97
CA LYS A 96 19.86 -10.80 -24.18
C LYS A 96 20.25 -11.37 -22.82
N ASN A 97 21.17 -12.33 -22.78
CA ASN A 97 21.72 -12.84 -21.52
C ASN A 97 22.51 -11.75 -20.76
N LEU A 98 23.26 -10.91 -21.47
CA LEU A 98 23.93 -9.75 -20.90
C LEU A 98 22.93 -8.81 -20.20
N PHE A 99 21.78 -8.53 -20.81
CA PHE A 99 20.74 -7.71 -20.20
C PHE A 99 20.23 -8.30 -18.88
N VAL A 100 19.96 -9.60 -18.85
CA VAL A 100 19.51 -10.32 -17.64
C VAL A 100 20.58 -10.21 -16.54
N ASN A 101 21.84 -10.43 -16.90
CA ASN A 101 22.95 -10.37 -15.96
C ASN A 101 23.22 -8.95 -15.45
N LEU A 102 23.13 -7.95 -16.33
CA LEU A 102 23.23 -6.54 -15.95
C LEU A 102 22.10 -6.12 -15.03
N THR A 103 20.88 -6.59 -15.30
CA THR A 103 19.74 -6.37 -14.41
C THR A 103 20.04 -6.94 -13.03
N ASN A 104 20.55 -8.17 -12.94
CA ASN A 104 20.93 -8.76 -11.67
C ASN A 104 22.03 -7.95 -10.94
N PHE A 105 23.08 -7.55 -11.66
CA PHE A 105 24.19 -6.77 -11.11
C PHE A 105 23.74 -5.39 -10.60
N VAL A 106 22.90 -4.69 -11.35
CA VAL A 106 22.41 -3.35 -11.03
C VAL A 106 21.38 -3.38 -9.90
N MET A 107 20.45 -4.34 -9.90
CA MET A 107 19.31 -4.37 -8.99
C MET A 107 19.59 -5.07 -7.66
N TYR A 108 20.47 -6.07 -7.62
CA TYR A 108 20.54 -6.99 -6.48
C TYR A 108 21.85 -6.98 -5.69
N THR A 109 22.78 -6.11 -6.02
CA THR A 109 24.05 -6.00 -5.29
C THR A 109 23.82 -5.63 -3.82
N ASP A 110 22.97 -4.62 -3.55
CA ASP A 110 22.76 -4.07 -2.20
C ASP A 110 21.36 -4.43 -1.63
N TYR A 111 20.71 -5.44 -2.20
CA TYR A 111 19.32 -5.80 -1.93
C TYR A 111 19.03 -6.14 -0.45
N GLU A 112 19.99 -6.77 0.23
CA GLU A 112 19.81 -7.18 1.63
C GLU A 112 19.75 -5.97 2.57
N GLU A 113 20.60 -4.98 2.35
CA GLU A 113 20.59 -3.73 3.11
C GLU A 113 19.31 -2.93 2.85
N GLN A 114 18.83 -2.93 1.60
CA GLN A 114 17.57 -2.29 1.21
C GLN A 114 16.37 -2.94 1.91
N VAL A 115 16.29 -4.27 1.92
CA VAL A 115 15.23 -5.01 2.63
C VAL A 115 15.29 -4.72 4.14
N LYS A 116 16.48 -4.70 4.74
CA LYS A 116 16.65 -4.38 6.17
C LYS A 116 16.16 -2.97 6.49
N THR A 117 16.44 -2.02 5.61
CA THR A 117 16.02 -0.62 5.76
C THR A 117 14.49 -0.50 5.67
N GLU A 118 13.84 -1.19 4.73
CA GLU A 118 12.36 -1.25 4.66
C GLU A 118 11.75 -1.90 5.92
N LYS A 119 12.32 -3.01 6.41
CA LYS A 119 11.86 -3.67 7.65
C LYS A 119 11.89 -2.72 8.84
N ASN A 120 12.95 -1.93 8.98
CA ASN A 120 13.07 -0.96 10.08
C ASN A 120 11.97 0.13 10.02
N MET A 121 11.62 0.61 8.82
CA MET A 121 10.54 1.59 8.65
C MET A 121 9.18 1.00 9.01
N PHE A 122 8.91 -0.24 8.59
CA PHE A 122 7.68 -0.93 8.93
C PHE A 122 7.53 -1.07 10.45
N ILE A 123 8.60 -1.46 11.14
CA ILE A 123 8.65 -1.54 12.62
C ILE A 123 8.43 -0.16 13.26
N SER A 124 9.07 0.90 12.75
CA SER A 124 8.87 2.28 13.24
C SER A 124 7.41 2.71 13.11
N THR A 125 6.80 2.44 11.95
CA THR A 125 5.39 2.74 11.67
C THR A 125 4.46 1.98 12.61
N GLN A 126 4.70 0.69 12.83
CA GLN A 126 3.93 -0.10 13.80
C GLN A 126 4.01 0.49 15.22
N ARG A 127 5.20 0.89 15.68
CA ARG A 127 5.38 1.50 17.01
C ARG A 127 4.62 2.83 17.13
N MET A 128 4.70 3.68 16.10
CA MET A 128 3.94 4.94 16.05
C MET A 128 2.43 4.68 16.17
N LEU A 129 1.90 3.74 15.39
CA LEU A 129 0.47 3.41 15.42
C LEU A 129 0.03 2.86 16.77
N LYS A 130 0.85 2.00 17.39
CA LYS A 130 0.58 1.51 18.76
C LYS A 130 0.53 2.66 19.77
N PHE A 131 1.49 3.57 19.71
CA PHE A 131 1.49 4.75 20.58
C PHE A 131 0.22 5.60 20.39
N MET A 132 -0.19 5.83 19.13
CA MET A 132 -1.41 6.56 18.82
C MET A 132 -2.68 5.86 19.33
N LYS A 133 -2.79 4.54 19.12
CA LYS A 133 -3.88 3.71 19.63
C LYS A 133 -4.02 3.87 21.14
N GLU A 134 -2.94 3.72 21.90
CA GLU A 134 -2.95 3.88 23.35
C GLU A 134 -3.28 5.31 23.78
N LYS A 135 -2.79 6.32 23.06
CA LYS A 135 -3.09 7.73 23.34
C LYS A 135 -4.59 8.05 23.17
N ILE A 136 -5.21 7.59 22.08
CA ILE A 136 -6.65 7.78 21.82
C ILE A 136 -7.47 7.03 22.87
N LYS A 137 -7.13 5.77 23.18
CA LYS A 137 -7.79 5.00 24.24
C LYS A 137 -7.74 5.71 25.58
N LYS A 138 -6.54 6.13 26.01
CA LYS A 138 -6.36 6.86 27.28
C LYS A 138 -7.20 8.13 27.33
N LYS A 139 -7.23 8.91 26.25
CA LYS A 139 -8.06 10.12 26.16
C LYS A 139 -9.56 9.83 26.21
N THR A 140 -9.99 8.72 25.60
CA THR A 140 -11.38 8.25 25.69
C THR A 140 -11.75 7.86 27.11
N GLU A 141 -10.86 7.15 27.79
CA GLU A 141 -11.05 6.71 29.17
C GLU A 141 -11.05 7.89 30.15
N GLU A 142 -10.15 8.86 29.96
CA GLU A 142 -10.15 10.13 30.70
C GLU A 142 -11.51 10.86 30.56
N LEU A 143 -12.02 10.98 29.33
CA LEU A 143 -13.32 11.61 29.05
C LEU A 143 -14.47 10.89 29.78
N ILE A 144 -14.55 9.56 29.65
CA ILE A 144 -15.59 8.75 30.30
C ILE A 144 -15.47 8.87 31.82
N ASN A 145 -14.26 8.80 32.38
CA ASN A 145 -14.05 8.89 33.82
C ASN A 145 -14.37 10.28 34.37
N THR A 146 -14.03 11.36 33.67
CA THR A 146 -14.41 12.72 34.05
C THR A 146 -15.93 12.88 34.01
N ALA A 147 -16.58 12.41 32.95
CA ALA A 147 -18.04 12.47 32.85
C ALA A 147 -18.73 11.61 33.91
N ARG A 148 -18.21 10.40 34.19
CA ARG A 148 -18.68 9.52 35.28
C ARG A 148 -18.51 10.18 36.64
N LYS A 149 -17.34 10.75 36.93
CA LYS A 149 -17.09 11.47 38.19
C LYS A 149 -18.07 12.63 38.34
N TYR A 150 -18.31 13.39 37.28
CA TYR A 150 -19.29 14.47 37.29
C TYR A 150 -20.71 13.96 37.54
N ILE A 151 -21.10 12.88 36.86
CA ILE A 151 -22.36 12.19 37.11
C ILE A 151 -22.43 11.71 38.56
N ASP A 152 -21.37 11.17 39.13
CA ASP A 152 -21.35 10.71 40.51
C ASP A 152 -21.36 11.86 41.53
N GLU A 153 -20.76 13.01 41.22
CA GLU A 153 -20.81 14.23 42.05
C GLU A 153 -22.19 14.88 41.99
N LEU A 154 -22.72 15.07 40.78
CA LEU A 154 -24.01 15.69 40.51
C LEU A 154 -25.16 14.80 40.97
N LEU A 155 -25.04 13.51 40.66
CA LEU A 155 -26.10 12.56 40.87
C LEU A 155 -25.96 11.75 42.14
N GLY A 156 -24.76 11.68 42.76
CA GLY A 156 -24.57 11.17 44.11
C GLY A 156 -25.43 9.96 44.41
N SER A 157 -25.42 9.02 43.45
CA SER A 157 -26.36 7.93 43.29
C SER A 157 -27.89 8.43 43.22
N TYR A 158 -28.81 7.97 42.31
CA TYR A 158 -30.34 7.86 42.42
C TYR A 158 -31.09 6.50 42.17
N ASP A 159 -31.99 5.99 43.02
CA ASP A 159 -32.83 4.84 42.61
C ASP A 159 -33.87 5.32 41.57
N ILE A 160 -33.94 4.63 40.43
CA ILE A 160 -34.69 5.07 39.26
C ILE A 160 -36.21 4.93 39.49
N LEU A 161 -36.95 5.95 39.04
CA LEU A 161 -38.42 6.01 39.03
C LEU A 161 -39.07 4.86 38.23
N ASN A 162 -40.19 4.36 38.77
CA ASN A 162 -41.21 3.48 38.19
C ASN A 162 -40.76 2.48 37.08
N PRO A 163 -40.49 1.21 37.42
CA PRO A 163 -40.08 0.16 36.46
C PRO A 163 -40.98 0.03 35.23
N LYS A 164 -42.27 0.39 35.36
CA LYS A 164 -43.25 0.35 34.28
C LYS A 164 -42.99 1.36 33.16
N GLU A 165 -42.35 2.50 33.47
CA GLU A 165 -42.00 3.52 32.46
C GLU A 165 -40.79 3.08 31.64
N TRP A 166 -39.80 2.46 32.26
CA TRP A 166 -38.63 1.92 31.55
C TRP A 166 -38.93 0.65 30.76
N GLU A 167 -39.88 -0.19 31.21
CA GLU A 167 -40.32 -1.36 30.46
C GLU A 167 -40.88 -0.96 29.08
N SER A 168 -41.40 0.26 28.94
CA SER A 168 -41.83 0.80 27.64
C SER A 168 -40.66 1.09 26.69
N ILE A 169 -39.50 1.49 27.22
CA ILE A 169 -38.26 1.72 26.46
C ILE A 169 -37.64 0.38 26.02
N SER A 170 -37.85 -0.71 26.78
CA SER A 170 -37.41 -2.06 26.38
C SER A 170 -37.98 -2.54 25.04
N LYS A 171 -39.05 -1.91 24.58
CA LYS A 171 -39.76 -2.22 23.33
C LYS A 171 -39.30 -1.35 22.15
N LEU A 172 -38.40 -0.39 22.38
CA LEU A 172 -37.95 0.60 21.41
C LEU A 172 -36.48 0.34 21.03
N ASN A 173 -36.19 0.12 19.75
CA ASN A 173 -34.82 0.17 19.26
C ASN A 173 -34.41 1.64 19.09
N LEU A 174 -33.34 2.06 19.77
CA LEU A 174 -32.81 3.41 19.62
C LEU A 174 -31.79 3.43 18.49
N PHE A 175 -31.96 4.42 17.62
CA PHE A 175 -31.07 4.68 16.50
C PHE A 175 -30.28 5.94 16.83
N LEU A 176 -28.99 5.79 17.15
CA LEU A 176 -28.10 6.92 17.34
C LEU A 176 -27.45 7.25 16.00
N ASP A 177 -27.88 8.33 15.37
CA ASP A 177 -27.25 8.82 14.15
C ASP A 177 -25.92 9.52 14.48
N ILE A 178 -24.82 8.89 14.10
CA ILE A 178 -23.47 9.32 14.44
C ILE A 178 -22.94 10.33 13.41
N ASN A 179 -23.45 10.32 12.17
CA ASN A 179 -22.88 11.05 11.03
C ASN A 179 -23.84 11.96 10.24
N GLY A 180 -25.16 11.82 10.37
CA GLY A 180 -26.10 12.44 9.43
C GLY A 180 -26.20 11.71 8.09
N GLU A 181 -25.33 10.72 7.86
CA GLU A 181 -25.26 9.87 6.67
C GLU A 181 -25.04 8.42 7.13
N GLU A 182 -26.10 7.60 7.04
CA GLU A 182 -26.21 6.12 7.10
C GLU A 182 -25.50 5.29 8.22
N ASP A 183 -24.53 5.84 8.96
CA ASP A 183 -23.87 5.18 10.09
C ASP A 183 -24.70 5.35 11.37
N VAL A 184 -25.61 4.40 11.58
CA VAL A 184 -26.52 4.40 12.72
C VAL A 184 -26.09 3.34 13.74
N LEU A 185 -25.85 3.75 14.98
CA LEU A 185 -25.70 2.81 16.08
C LEU A 185 -27.09 2.33 16.51
N LEU A 186 -27.41 1.09 16.15
CA LEU A 186 -28.59 0.40 16.68
C LEU A 186 -28.30 -0.01 18.13
N ILE A 187 -29.09 0.49 19.06
CA ILE A 187 -29.06 0.07 20.45
C ILE A 187 -30.38 -0.67 20.73
N ASP A 188 -30.29 -1.95 21.08
CA ASP A 188 -31.46 -2.76 21.46
C ASP A 188 -32.08 -2.18 22.74
N GLY A 189 -33.37 -1.86 22.68
CA GLY A 189 -34.14 -1.36 23.82
C GLY A 189 -34.09 -2.30 25.03
N ARG A 190 -34.05 -3.63 24.79
CA ARG A 190 -33.94 -4.60 25.88
C ARG A 190 -32.60 -4.51 26.58
N ASP A 191 -31.51 -4.38 25.83
CA ASP A 191 -30.17 -4.24 26.41
C ASP A 191 -30.06 -2.94 27.21
N ILE A 192 -30.65 -1.86 26.69
CA ILE A 192 -30.80 -0.58 27.41
C ILE A 192 -31.59 -0.77 28.70
N PHE A 193 -32.75 -1.42 28.64
CA PHE A 193 -33.61 -1.62 29.80
C PHE A 193 -32.89 -2.38 30.91
N PHE A 194 -32.25 -3.50 30.56
CA PHE A 194 -31.43 -4.25 31.53
C PHE A 194 -30.21 -3.45 31.98
N HIS A 195 -29.61 -2.61 31.13
CA HIS A 195 -28.51 -1.71 31.51
C HIS A 195 -28.95 -0.68 32.55
N VAL A 196 -30.01 0.08 32.25
CA VAL A 196 -30.54 1.15 33.11
C VAL A 196 -30.99 0.58 34.46
N MET A 197 -31.67 -0.58 34.46
CA MET A 197 -32.08 -1.27 35.69
C MET A 197 -30.90 -1.70 36.58
N ASN A 198 -29.70 -1.87 36.02
CA ASN A 198 -28.49 -2.23 36.77
C ASN A 198 -27.73 -1.00 37.29
N VAL A 199 -28.03 0.21 36.81
CA VAL A 199 -27.37 1.44 37.27
C VAL A 199 -27.91 1.84 38.64
N LYS A 200 -27.07 1.66 39.68
CA LYS A 200 -27.44 1.93 41.08
C LYS A 200 -26.94 3.26 41.61
N PHE A 201 -27.85 3.91 42.31
CA PHE A 201 -27.93 5.33 42.37
C PHE A 201 -28.82 5.53 43.74
N SER A 202 -28.60 6.47 44.73
CA SER A 202 -29.07 6.79 46.11
C SER A 202 -29.91 8.07 46.55
N LYS A 203 -30.28 9.13 45.79
CA LYS A 203 -31.01 10.38 46.20
C LYS A 203 -32.30 10.62 45.37
N LYS A 204 -32.95 11.81 45.39
CA LYS A 204 -34.06 12.24 44.47
C LYS A 204 -33.71 13.56 43.73
N ILE A 205 -33.80 13.60 42.38
CA ILE A 205 -33.12 14.58 41.50
C ILE A 205 -33.77 15.97 41.57
N PRO A 206 -33.07 17.01 42.04
CA PRO A 206 -33.35 18.39 41.69
C PRO A 206 -32.44 18.74 40.51
N LEU A 207 -32.97 18.74 39.29
CA LEU A 207 -32.21 19.17 38.11
C LEU A 207 -31.94 20.68 38.24
N ASN A 208 -30.78 21.05 38.80
CA ASN A 208 -30.26 22.40 38.61
C ASN A 208 -29.71 22.50 37.17
N THR A 209 -30.63 22.63 36.21
CA THR A 209 -30.35 22.54 34.77
C THR A 209 -29.27 23.51 34.31
N ASP A 210 -29.08 24.65 34.97
CA ASP A 210 -28.15 25.69 34.55
C ASP A 210 -26.69 25.30 34.78
N GLU A 211 -26.33 24.88 36.00
CA GLU A 211 -24.97 24.46 36.34
C GLU A 211 -24.58 23.16 35.61
N VAL A 212 -25.54 22.24 35.43
CA VAL A 212 -25.35 21.01 34.65
C VAL A 212 -25.05 21.33 33.19
N LEU A 213 -25.86 22.21 32.59
CA LEU A 213 -25.74 22.58 31.19
C LEU A 213 -24.40 23.28 30.93
N GLU A 214 -23.97 24.19 31.79
CA GLU A 214 -22.70 24.91 31.64
C GLU A 214 -21.50 23.95 31.65
N ASN A 215 -21.40 23.12 32.68
CA ASN A 215 -20.27 22.17 32.85
C ASN A 215 -20.22 21.11 31.74
N ILE A 216 -21.36 20.50 31.38
CA ILE A 216 -21.39 19.51 30.29
C ILE A 216 -21.05 20.19 28.95
N THR A 217 -21.46 21.45 28.74
CA THR A 217 -21.10 22.22 27.55
C THR A 217 -19.60 22.50 27.48
N GLU A 218 -18.94 22.83 28.60
CA GLU A 218 -17.49 22.99 28.64
C GLU A 218 -16.76 21.67 28.36
N LEU A 219 -17.20 20.58 29.00
CA LEU A 219 -16.66 19.24 28.76
C LEU A 219 -16.81 18.83 27.29
N PHE A 220 -17.97 19.08 26.68
CA PHE A 220 -18.21 18.83 25.26
C PHE A 220 -17.28 19.67 24.38
N LYS A 221 -17.16 20.99 24.63
CA LYS A 221 -16.28 21.89 23.85
C LYS A 221 -14.82 21.43 23.93
N HIS A 222 -14.34 21.11 25.12
CA HIS A 222 -12.98 20.65 25.34
C HIS A 222 -12.69 19.36 24.54
N ASN A 223 -13.59 18.37 24.66
CA ASN A 223 -13.41 17.07 24.01
C ASN A 223 -13.63 17.12 22.50
N LYS A 224 -14.56 17.93 22.02
CA LYS A 224 -14.76 18.16 20.57
C LYS A 224 -13.50 18.75 19.94
N ASN A 225 -12.87 19.73 20.58
CA ASN A 225 -11.60 20.28 20.08
C ASN A 225 -10.50 19.21 20.01
N ILE A 226 -10.43 18.32 21.00
CA ILE A 226 -9.50 17.18 20.97
C ILE A 226 -9.84 16.22 19.82
N TYR A 227 -11.12 15.87 19.64
CA TYR A 227 -11.57 15.01 18.54
C TYR A 227 -11.17 15.55 17.18
N ASP A 228 -11.52 16.81 16.90
CA ASP A 228 -11.27 17.46 15.62
C ASP A 228 -9.75 17.50 15.30
N GLN A 229 -8.89 17.59 16.33
CA GLN A 229 -7.44 17.47 16.17
C GLN A 229 -7.02 16.05 15.80
N TYR A 230 -7.51 15.03 16.51
CA TYR A 230 -7.15 13.64 16.23
C TYR A 230 -7.75 13.12 14.92
N GLU A 231 -8.92 13.59 14.51
CA GLU A 231 -9.55 13.20 13.24
C GLU A 231 -8.63 13.54 12.06
N LYS A 232 -8.15 14.79 12.04
CA LYS A 232 -7.21 15.28 11.03
C LYS A 232 -5.91 14.49 11.06
N LYS A 233 -5.35 14.25 12.25
CA LYS A 233 -4.12 13.45 12.42
C LYS A 233 -4.29 12.02 11.91
N VAL A 234 -5.35 11.32 12.29
CA VAL A 234 -5.61 9.92 11.89
C VAL A 234 -5.82 9.83 10.38
N TYR A 235 -6.58 10.75 9.79
CA TYR A 235 -6.81 10.78 8.34
C TYR A 235 -5.51 11.07 7.57
N LYS A 236 -4.70 12.03 8.04
CA LYS A 236 -3.39 12.33 7.44
C LYS A 236 -2.43 11.15 7.56
N ILE A 237 -2.33 10.53 8.74
CA ILE A 237 -1.47 9.34 8.94
C ILE A 237 -1.88 8.21 8.01
N GLU A 238 -3.17 7.91 7.88
CA GLU A 238 -3.63 6.88 6.95
C GLU A 238 -3.27 7.23 5.50
N LYS A 239 -3.50 8.48 5.09
CA LYS A 239 -3.16 8.97 3.75
C LYS A 239 -1.66 8.86 3.49
N ASP A 240 -0.83 9.24 4.44
CA ASP A 240 0.62 9.29 4.29
C ASP A 240 1.24 7.89 4.36
N ILE A 241 0.73 6.99 5.21
CA ILE A 241 1.08 5.56 5.18
C ILE A 241 0.72 4.95 3.81
N ARG A 242 -0.49 5.22 3.29
CA ARG A 242 -0.88 4.75 1.94
C ARG A 242 0.01 5.32 0.84
N THR A 243 0.43 6.58 0.98
CA THR A 243 1.25 7.30 -0.01
C THR A 243 2.71 6.85 0.00
N TYR A 244 3.31 6.71 1.19
CA TYR A 244 4.76 6.58 1.34
C TYR A 244 5.23 5.18 1.76
N SER A 245 4.42 4.45 2.54
CA SER A 245 4.75 3.09 2.98
C SER A 245 4.09 2.02 2.11
N GLY A 246 2.88 2.29 1.58
CA GLY A 246 2.16 1.40 0.67
C GLY A 246 2.04 -0.04 1.17
N THR A 247 1.77 -0.99 0.27
CA THR A 247 1.77 -2.43 0.59
C THR A 247 3.15 -3.10 0.49
N GLY A 248 4.23 -2.36 0.73
CA GLY A 248 5.63 -2.83 0.62
C GLY A 248 6.31 -2.48 -0.72
N GLY A 249 7.59 -2.15 -0.62
CA GLY A 249 8.58 -1.86 -1.68
C GLY A 249 8.05 -1.09 -2.88
N GLN A 250 7.71 0.16 -2.63
CA GLN A 250 7.50 1.14 -3.69
C GLN A 250 8.80 1.83 -4.10
N ARG A 251 9.93 1.54 -3.47
CA ARG A 251 11.22 2.19 -3.73
C ARG A 251 12.10 1.36 -4.65
N PHE A 252 12.91 2.02 -5.45
CA PHE A 252 13.96 1.38 -6.23
C PHE A 252 14.94 0.65 -5.29
N PRO A 253 15.37 -0.58 -5.65
CA PRO A 253 14.95 -1.43 -6.76
C PRO A 253 13.77 -2.36 -6.42
N MET A 254 13.29 -2.34 -5.17
CA MET A 254 12.23 -3.24 -4.67
C MET A 254 10.88 -3.07 -5.37
N ASN A 255 10.58 -1.89 -5.92
CA ASN A 255 9.38 -1.64 -6.74
C ASN A 255 9.26 -2.52 -7.98
N TYR A 256 10.35 -3.18 -8.37
CA TYR A 256 10.39 -4.14 -9.46
C TYR A 256 10.27 -5.60 -9.00
N THR A 257 10.32 -5.87 -7.70
CA THR A 257 10.28 -7.24 -7.14
C THR A 257 8.90 -7.64 -6.61
N HIS A 258 7.97 -6.69 -6.46
CA HIS A 258 6.72 -6.90 -5.74
C HIS A 258 5.65 -7.73 -6.46
N TRP A 259 5.03 -8.61 -5.65
CA TRP A 259 3.96 -9.58 -5.90
C TRP A 259 2.59 -8.97 -6.27
N ASN A 260 2.49 -7.64 -6.43
CA ASN A 260 1.21 -6.95 -6.66
C ASN A 260 0.81 -6.90 -8.15
N ASN A 261 1.50 -7.66 -9.00
CA ASN A 261 1.13 -7.81 -10.40
C ASN A 261 0.20 -9.03 -10.52
N SER A 262 -1.03 -8.83 -10.97
CA SER A 262 -2.02 -9.91 -11.15
C SER A 262 -1.52 -11.05 -12.07
N TYR A 263 -0.51 -10.78 -12.92
CA TYR A 263 0.13 -11.80 -13.77
C TYR A 263 1.22 -12.61 -13.07
N ILE A 264 1.84 -12.06 -12.03
CA ILE A 264 2.83 -12.77 -11.20
C ILE A 264 2.16 -13.99 -10.50
N ASN A 265 0.85 -13.94 -10.28
CA ASN A 265 0.04 -15.08 -9.80
C ASN A 265 0.11 -16.34 -10.69
N ILE A 266 0.43 -16.23 -11.99
CA ILE A 266 0.36 -17.38 -12.91
C ILE A 266 1.61 -18.27 -12.81
N THR A 267 2.83 -17.71 -12.85
CA THR A 267 4.06 -18.48 -12.61
C THR A 267 4.17 -18.90 -11.14
N GLN A 268 3.63 -18.10 -10.23
CA GLN A 268 3.58 -18.45 -8.80
C GLN A 268 2.66 -19.63 -8.50
N ASN A 269 1.53 -19.80 -9.18
CA ASN A 269 0.59 -20.85 -8.80
C ASN A 269 1.12 -22.30 -8.87
N VAL A 270 2.20 -22.57 -9.62
CA VAL A 270 2.80 -23.92 -9.66
C VAL A 270 4.14 -23.95 -8.94
N ALA A 271 5.06 -23.03 -9.25
CA ALA A 271 6.39 -23.01 -8.63
C ALA A 271 6.33 -22.55 -7.16
N VAL A 272 5.50 -21.54 -6.82
CA VAL A 272 5.30 -21.11 -5.43
C VAL A 272 4.47 -22.13 -4.67
N ARG A 273 3.49 -22.84 -5.24
CA ARG A 273 2.85 -23.96 -4.53
C ARG A 273 3.84 -25.10 -4.24
N ALA A 274 4.62 -25.55 -5.21
CA ALA A 274 5.63 -26.60 -4.98
C ALA A 274 6.70 -26.16 -3.94
N PHE A 275 7.05 -24.88 -3.91
CA PHE A 275 8.06 -24.34 -3.02
C PHE A 275 7.54 -23.96 -1.62
N VAL A 276 6.38 -23.31 -1.55
CA VAL A 276 5.77 -22.81 -0.30
C VAL A 276 4.92 -23.89 0.36
N ASP A 277 4.25 -24.76 -0.39
CA ASP A 277 3.48 -25.83 0.21
C ASP A 277 4.37 -27.06 0.40
N ASP A 278 5.01 -27.61 -0.63
CA ASP A 278 5.70 -28.90 -0.45
C ASP A 278 7.10 -28.76 0.19
N PHE A 279 7.94 -27.86 -0.32
CA PHE A 279 9.30 -27.68 0.20
C PHE A 279 9.30 -27.04 1.60
N TYR A 280 8.47 -26.02 1.86
CA TYR A 280 8.41 -25.44 3.21
C TYR A 280 7.73 -26.35 4.23
N ASN A 281 6.63 -27.04 3.89
CA ASN A 281 6.03 -27.99 4.82
C ASN A 281 6.99 -29.13 5.15
N TYR A 282 7.87 -29.53 4.21
CA TYR A 282 8.91 -30.52 4.47
C TYR A 282 9.86 -30.05 5.59
N PHE A 283 10.41 -28.83 5.49
CA PHE A 283 11.31 -28.29 6.51
C PHE A 283 10.58 -27.96 7.82
N GLU A 284 9.34 -27.48 7.77
CA GLU A 284 8.54 -27.22 8.98
C GLU A 284 8.22 -28.52 9.73
N ARG A 285 7.86 -29.60 9.01
CA ARG A 285 7.69 -30.93 9.62
C ARG A 285 9.00 -31.40 10.25
N LEU A 286 10.12 -31.18 9.58
CA LEU A 286 11.43 -31.57 10.06
C LEU A 286 11.83 -30.76 11.31
N GLU A 287 11.52 -29.47 11.37
CA GLU A 287 11.67 -28.63 12.56
C GLU A 287 10.83 -29.15 13.74
N ARG A 288 9.54 -29.44 13.53
CA ARG A 288 8.67 -30.02 14.56
C ARG A 288 9.20 -31.37 15.06
N MET A 289 9.69 -32.23 14.16
CA MET A 289 10.29 -33.51 14.55
C MET A 289 11.52 -33.32 15.44
N LEU A 290 12.34 -32.31 15.17
CA LEU A 290 13.53 -32.00 15.99
C LEU A 290 13.15 -31.44 17.35
N MET A 291 12.10 -30.64 17.45
CA MET A 291 11.64 -30.05 18.71
C MET A 291 10.96 -31.05 19.65
N TYR A 292 10.08 -31.91 19.13
CA TYR A 292 9.20 -32.73 19.98
C TYR A 292 9.61 -34.20 20.08
N ASN A 293 10.37 -34.75 19.12
CA ASN A 293 10.81 -36.14 19.16
C ASN A 293 12.18 -36.34 18.47
N PRO A 294 13.27 -35.78 19.04
CA PRO A 294 14.58 -35.81 18.42
C PRO A 294 15.15 -37.23 18.43
N LYS A 295 15.06 -37.90 17.28
CA LYS A 295 15.80 -39.15 17.04
C LYS A 295 17.30 -38.88 17.04
N ARG A 296 18.13 -39.89 17.27
CA ARG A 296 19.61 -39.75 17.14
C ARG A 296 20.02 -39.44 15.69
N PHE A 297 19.25 -39.97 14.74
CA PHE A 297 19.44 -39.79 13.30
C PHE A 297 18.10 -39.50 12.63
N THR A 298 18.12 -38.59 11.67
CA THR A 298 16.96 -38.21 10.86
C THR A 298 17.22 -38.59 9.41
N ARG A 299 16.25 -39.27 8.81
CA ARG A 299 16.23 -39.57 7.37
C ARG A 299 15.70 -38.36 6.62
N ILE A 300 16.40 -37.93 5.58
CA ILE A 300 16.03 -36.82 4.71
C ILE A 300 15.91 -37.35 3.28
N ASP A 301 14.80 -37.07 2.62
CA ASP A 301 14.61 -37.36 1.20
C ASP A 301 15.32 -36.30 0.37
N ILE A 302 16.49 -36.65 -0.16
CA ILE A 302 17.29 -35.71 -0.95
C ILE A 302 16.79 -35.63 -2.39
N SER A 303 16.22 -36.72 -2.91
CA SER A 303 15.67 -36.77 -4.28
C SER A 303 14.49 -35.83 -4.45
N PHE A 304 13.61 -35.76 -3.44
CA PHE A 304 12.51 -34.80 -3.41
C PHE A 304 13.02 -33.35 -3.41
N LEU A 305 14.00 -33.02 -2.55
CA LEU A 305 14.54 -31.67 -2.44
C LEU A 305 15.27 -31.22 -3.71
N ASP A 306 16.13 -32.08 -4.26
CA ASP A 306 16.85 -31.81 -5.51
C ASP A 306 15.89 -31.68 -6.70
N GLY A 307 14.98 -32.64 -6.87
CA GLY A 307 14.03 -32.63 -7.98
C GLY A 307 13.10 -31.41 -7.95
N THR A 308 12.68 -30.98 -6.75
CA THR A 308 11.86 -29.78 -6.58
C THR A 308 12.65 -28.52 -6.96
N LEU A 309 13.87 -28.37 -6.45
CA LEU A 309 14.71 -27.19 -6.75
C LEU A 309 15.10 -27.13 -8.24
N GLU A 310 15.40 -28.26 -8.86
CA GLU A 310 15.72 -28.36 -10.28
C GLU A 310 14.52 -27.97 -11.15
N ALA A 311 13.33 -28.52 -10.87
CA ALA A 311 12.11 -28.20 -11.59
C ALA A 311 11.79 -26.70 -11.51
N ILE A 312 11.90 -26.10 -10.32
CA ILE A 312 11.70 -24.66 -10.12
C ILE A 312 12.73 -23.85 -10.90
N ASN A 313 14.01 -24.20 -10.81
CA ASN A 313 15.07 -23.50 -11.53
C ASN A 313 14.85 -23.54 -13.05
N ASN A 314 14.40 -24.68 -13.59
CA ASN A 314 14.09 -24.82 -15.01
C ASN A 314 12.91 -23.92 -15.44
N ILE A 315 11.85 -23.83 -14.62
CA ILE A 315 10.71 -22.94 -14.86
C ILE A 315 11.15 -21.47 -14.85
N ILE A 316 11.97 -21.08 -13.86
CA ILE A 316 12.49 -19.72 -13.72
C ILE A 316 13.34 -19.35 -14.95
N ASN A 317 14.28 -20.21 -15.34
CA ASN A 317 15.14 -19.96 -16.51
C ASN A 317 14.32 -19.82 -17.80
N SER A 318 13.39 -20.74 -18.04
CA SER A 318 12.49 -20.69 -19.22
C SER A 318 11.66 -19.42 -19.24
N THR A 319 11.20 -18.96 -18.07
CA THR A 319 10.42 -17.73 -17.94
C THR A 319 11.27 -16.49 -18.21
N ILE A 320 12.47 -16.41 -17.63
CA ILE A 320 13.42 -15.31 -17.88
C ILE A 320 13.73 -15.22 -19.36
N GLU A 321 14.06 -16.34 -20.02
CA GLU A 321 14.36 -16.38 -21.46
C GLU A 321 13.18 -15.88 -22.29
N TYR A 322 11.98 -16.44 -22.07
CA TYR A 322 10.77 -16.05 -22.81
C TYR A 322 10.41 -14.57 -22.63
N LYS A 323 10.52 -14.04 -21.41
CA LYS A 323 10.19 -12.64 -21.11
C LYS A 323 11.26 -11.69 -21.65
N THR A 324 12.52 -12.08 -21.62
CA THR A 324 13.63 -11.33 -22.23
C THR A 324 13.45 -11.24 -23.74
N GLU A 325 13.08 -12.34 -24.39
CA GLU A 325 12.79 -12.35 -25.84
C GLU A 325 11.70 -11.34 -26.20
N LYS A 326 10.56 -11.40 -25.51
CA LYS A 326 9.44 -10.48 -25.72
C LYS A 326 9.83 -9.02 -25.47
N LEU A 327 10.59 -8.77 -24.41
CA LEU A 327 11.09 -7.43 -24.09
C LEU A 327 11.98 -6.89 -25.22
N PHE A 328 12.90 -7.71 -25.73
CA PHE A 328 13.80 -7.30 -26.81
C PHE A 328 13.08 -7.10 -28.14
N VAL A 329 12.02 -7.86 -28.45
CA VAL A 329 11.16 -7.59 -29.61
C VAL A 329 10.56 -6.19 -29.53
N LEU A 330 10.01 -5.82 -28.36
CA LEU A 330 9.43 -4.48 -28.15
C LEU A 330 10.50 -3.38 -28.21
N LEU A 331 11.63 -3.57 -27.53
CA LEU A 331 12.70 -2.57 -27.51
C LEU A 331 13.36 -2.40 -28.88
N ASN A 332 13.56 -3.48 -29.65
CA ASN A 332 14.15 -3.39 -30.98
C ASN A 332 13.25 -2.68 -31.98
N ASN A 333 11.92 -2.76 -31.83
CA ASN A 333 11.00 -1.95 -32.64
C ASN A 333 11.20 -0.44 -32.39
N ILE A 334 11.67 -0.04 -31.21
CA ILE A 334 11.90 1.36 -30.83
C ILE A 334 13.34 1.79 -31.19
N PHE A 335 14.32 0.91 -30.96
CA PHE A 335 15.74 1.27 -30.96
C PHE A 335 16.55 0.74 -32.14
N ASN A 336 16.04 -0.26 -32.87
CA ASN A 336 16.72 -0.91 -33.99
C ASN A 336 18.13 -1.41 -33.62
N GLY A 337 18.25 -2.25 -32.59
CA GLY A 337 19.50 -2.90 -32.18
C GLY A 337 19.51 -3.29 -30.70
N ASP A 338 20.05 -4.47 -30.39
CA ASP A 338 20.03 -5.05 -29.05
C ASP A 338 20.86 -4.19 -28.07
N LEU A 339 22.01 -3.68 -28.51
CA LEU A 339 22.89 -2.88 -27.66
C LEU A 339 22.31 -1.48 -27.39
N ARG A 340 21.57 -0.94 -28.37
CA ARG A 340 20.78 0.29 -28.18
C ARG A 340 19.61 0.09 -27.26
N SER A 341 18.94 -1.05 -27.35
CA SER A 341 17.85 -1.45 -26.47
C SER A 341 18.31 -1.47 -25.02
N ILE A 342 19.48 -2.04 -24.72
CA ILE A 342 20.08 -2.03 -23.37
C ILE A 342 20.35 -0.59 -22.90
N LEU A 343 21.09 0.21 -23.68
CA LEU A 343 21.43 1.58 -23.31
C LEU A 343 20.17 2.45 -23.11
N GLY A 344 19.25 2.40 -24.07
CA GLY A 344 18.03 3.19 -24.06
C GLY A 344 17.13 2.83 -22.89
N PHE A 345 16.94 1.53 -22.63
CA PHE A 345 16.10 1.07 -21.53
C PHE A 345 16.65 1.47 -20.16
N PHE A 346 17.92 1.20 -19.86
CA PHE A 346 18.49 1.55 -18.55
C PHE A 346 18.59 3.07 -18.36
N THR A 347 18.91 3.83 -19.41
CA THR A 347 18.92 5.30 -19.33
C THR A 347 17.53 5.84 -19.00
N TYR A 348 16.50 5.31 -19.65
CA TYR A 348 15.11 5.62 -19.35
C TYR A 348 14.71 5.23 -17.91
N LEU A 349 15.05 4.02 -17.48
CA LEU A 349 14.74 3.48 -16.16
C LEU A 349 15.28 4.38 -15.04
N PHE A 350 16.57 4.75 -15.10
CA PHE A 350 17.17 5.60 -14.08
C PHE A 350 16.62 7.02 -14.08
N ASP A 351 16.31 7.59 -15.25
CA ASP A 351 15.72 8.92 -15.34
C ASP A 351 14.29 8.93 -14.77
N LYS A 352 13.51 7.89 -15.06
CA LYS A 352 12.16 7.68 -14.48
C LYS A 352 12.21 7.61 -12.96
N GLU A 353 13.12 6.80 -12.42
CA GLU A 353 13.28 6.63 -10.97
C GLU A 353 13.76 7.90 -10.28
N ARG A 354 14.75 8.58 -10.86
CA ARG A 354 15.25 9.85 -10.31
C ARG A 354 14.16 10.92 -10.28
N ARG A 355 13.41 11.11 -11.37
CA ARG A 355 12.29 12.08 -11.42
C ARG A 355 11.22 11.74 -10.38
N ARG A 356 10.89 10.45 -10.23
CA ARG A 356 9.90 9.97 -9.24
C ARG A 356 10.36 10.27 -7.81
N ASN A 357 11.60 9.92 -7.48
CA ASN A 357 12.21 10.18 -6.18
C ASN A 357 12.25 11.69 -5.86
N GLU A 358 12.66 12.53 -6.81
CA GLU A 358 12.70 13.99 -6.65
C GLU A 358 11.32 14.59 -6.38
N VAL A 359 10.27 14.13 -7.08
CA VAL A 359 8.90 14.58 -6.85
C VAL A 359 8.42 14.19 -5.46
N LEU A 360 8.72 12.96 -5.01
CA LEU A 360 8.35 12.49 -3.68
C LEU A 360 9.08 13.24 -2.57
N LEU A 361 10.39 13.47 -2.70
CA LEU A 361 11.18 14.26 -1.74
C LEU A 361 10.63 15.69 -1.61
N LYS A 362 10.35 16.36 -2.73
CA LYS A 362 9.73 17.71 -2.72
C LYS A 362 8.35 17.72 -2.06
N LYS A 363 7.59 16.62 -2.21
CA LYS A 363 6.27 16.49 -1.56
C LYS A 363 6.42 16.31 -0.05
N ILE A 364 7.34 15.45 0.40
CA ILE A 364 7.64 15.23 1.81
C ILE A 364 8.14 16.52 2.46
N GLU A 365 9.03 17.26 1.81
CA GLU A 365 9.55 18.55 2.29
C GLU A 365 8.42 19.57 2.52
N ARG A 366 7.44 19.65 1.62
CA ARG A 366 6.26 20.51 1.78
C ARG A 366 5.32 20.04 2.89
N GLU A 367 5.23 18.74 3.13
CA GLU A 367 4.31 18.18 4.12
C GLU A 367 4.90 18.22 5.54
N LYS A 368 6.24 18.21 5.67
CA LYS A 368 6.98 18.33 6.94
C LYS A 368 6.74 19.64 7.69
N THR A 369 6.43 20.72 6.98
CA THR A 369 6.15 22.02 7.62
C THR A 369 4.82 22.04 8.39
N GLY A 370 3.98 21.02 8.25
CA GLY A 370 2.75 20.82 9.03
C GLY A 370 2.92 19.68 10.02
N ASP A 371 3.37 20.00 11.25
CA ASP A 371 3.75 19.02 12.27
C ASP A 371 2.52 18.36 12.93
N GLU A 372 1.92 17.41 12.23
CA GLU A 372 0.74 16.65 12.67
C GLU A 372 1.10 15.32 13.34
N TYR A 373 2.38 14.96 13.33
CA TYR A 373 2.88 13.70 13.87
C TYR A 373 3.44 13.91 15.27
N ASP A 374 3.04 13.08 16.23
CA ASP A 374 3.74 12.99 17.52
C ASP A 374 5.03 12.12 17.40
N SER A 375 5.47 11.84 16.18
CA SER A 375 6.57 10.93 15.83
C SER A 375 7.38 11.46 14.64
N ASN A 376 8.59 10.94 14.46
CA ASN A 376 9.46 11.28 13.33
C ASN A 376 9.07 10.60 12.00
N PHE A 377 7.82 10.19 11.80
CA PHE A 377 7.43 9.37 10.64
C PHE A 377 7.84 9.98 9.29
N LEU A 378 7.53 11.26 9.04
CA LEU A 378 7.93 11.90 7.77
C LEU A 378 9.44 12.11 7.66
N PHE A 379 10.17 12.20 8.78
CA PHE A 379 11.63 12.24 8.78
C PHE A 379 12.22 10.87 8.45
N ASP A 380 11.66 9.80 9.02
CA ASP A 380 12.02 8.42 8.68
C ASP A 380 11.75 8.17 7.20
N VAL A 381 10.57 8.55 6.70
CA VAL A 381 10.20 8.47 5.27
C VAL A 381 11.19 9.24 4.41
N GLU A 382 11.51 10.50 4.73
CA GLU A 382 12.48 11.27 3.94
C GLU A 382 13.84 10.59 3.91
N SER A 383 14.35 10.10 5.06
CA SER A 383 15.63 9.41 5.14
C SER A 383 15.69 8.20 4.20
N LEU A 384 14.56 7.50 4.01
CA LEU A 384 14.44 6.40 3.07
C LEU A 384 14.51 6.83 1.61
N TYR A 385 13.86 7.95 1.26
CA TYR A 385 13.89 8.47 -0.10
C TYR A 385 15.24 9.14 -0.42
N LEU A 386 15.93 9.70 0.58
CA LEU A 386 17.33 10.11 0.43
C LEU A 386 18.22 8.89 0.19
N LYS A 387 17.99 7.77 0.90
CA LYS A 387 18.72 6.54 0.65
C LYS A 387 18.44 5.96 -0.74
N GLU A 388 17.18 5.95 -1.17
CA GLU A 388 16.80 5.53 -2.53
C GLU A 388 17.52 6.37 -3.59
N LYS A 389 17.68 7.68 -3.37
CA LYS A 389 18.44 8.56 -4.26
C LYS A 389 19.91 8.12 -4.40
N GLU A 390 20.55 7.76 -3.28
CA GLU A 390 21.91 7.20 -3.28
C GLU A 390 21.96 5.86 -4.03
N ASP A 391 20.98 4.99 -3.81
CA ASP A 391 20.90 3.67 -4.43
C ASP A 391 20.72 3.77 -5.95
N ILE A 392 19.86 4.66 -6.43
CA ILE A 392 19.69 4.98 -7.86
C ILE A 392 21.02 5.46 -8.46
N GLN A 393 21.72 6.37 -7.76
CA GLN A 393 23.00 6.91 -8.23
C GLN A 393 24.11 5.85 -8.24
N SER A 394 24.16 4.98 -7.24
CA SER A 394 25.08 3.84 -7.16
C SER A 394 24.84 2.87 -8.31
N ALA A 395 23.59 2.49 -8.55
CA ALA A 395 23.17 1.62 -9.63
C ALA A 395 23.50 2.19 -11.02
N LEU A 396 23.23 3.49 -11.23
CA LEU A 396 23.62 4.21 -12.45
C LEU A 396 25.14 4.24 -12.64
N SER A 397 25.90 4.48 -11.58
CA SER A 397 27.36 4.54 -11.64
C SER A 397 27.96 3.17 -11.98
N LYS A 398 27.41 2.09 -11.41
CA LYS A 398 27.77 0.70 -11.73
C LYS A 398 27.50 0.40 -13.20
N PHE A 399 26.32 0.74 -13.71
CA PHE A 399 25.96 0.57 -15.12
C PHE A 399 26.84 1.41 -16.05
N SER A 400 27.08 2.68 -15.73
CA SER A 400 27.92 3.59 -16.50
C SER A 400 29.36 3.11 -16.57
N ASN A 401 29.92 2.67 -15.45
CA ASN A 401 31.27 2.11 -15.42
C ASN A 401 31.34 0.85 -16.28
N PHE A 402 30.35 -0.04 -16.18
CA PHE A 402 30.30 -1.24 -17.01
C PHE A 402 30.26 -0.92 -18.51
N MET A 403 29.37 -0.03 -18.95
CA MET A 403 29.25 0.31 -20.38
C MET A 403 30.50 1.00 -20.92
N LYS A 404 31.13 1.85 -20.12
CA LYS A 404 32.39 2.51 -20.49
C LYS A 404 33.56 1.54 -20.58
N VAL A 405 33.75 0.69 -19.56
CA VAL A 405 34.89 -0.25 -19.52
C VAL A 405 34.79 -1.32 -20.62
N ASN A 406 33.60 -1.88 -20.85
CA ASN A 406 33.45 -3.02 -21.75
C ASN A 406 33.19 -2.61 -23.21
N PHE A 407 32.47 -1.52 -23.44
CA PHE A 407 32.06 -1.10 -24.78
C PHE A 407 32.58 0.28 -25.19
N GLY A 408 33.13 1.06 -24.25
CA GLY A 408 33.57 2.43 -24.48
C GLY A 408 32.42 3.43 -24.63
N PHE A 409 31.19 3.10 -24.21
CA PHE A 409 30.07 4.04 -24.33
C PHE A 409 29.93 4.89 -23.07
N ASP A 410 29.95 6.21 -23.25
CA ASP A 410 29.57 7.16 -22.21
C ASP A 410 28.05 7.33 -22.19
N ILE A 411 27.43 6.92 -21.08
CA ILE A 411 25.99 7.03 -20.85
C ILE A 411 25.54 8.49 -20.74
N ASN A 412 26.44 9.39 -20.31
CA ASN A 412 26.15 10.81 -20.20
C ASN A 412 26.24 11.54 -21.55
N SER A 413 26.67 10.86 -22.61
CA SER A 413 26.74 11.47 -23.94
C SER A 413 25.34 11.91 -24.41
N PRO A 414 25.20 13.08 -25.07
CA PRO A 414 23.91 13.55 -25.57
C PRO A 414 23.20 12.53 -26.46
N SER A 415 23.94 11.82 -27.32
CA SER A 415 23.41 10.80 -28.21
C SER A 415 22.76 9.63 -27.46
N VAL A 416 23.31 9.20 -26.33
CA VAL A 416 22.72 8.15 -25.48
C VAL A 416 21.56 8.70 -24.67
N GLN A 417 21.68 9.92 -24.13
CA GLN A 417 20.60 10.58 -23.38
C GLN A 417 19.34 10.82 -24.21
N LEU A 418 19.46 11.01 -25.53
CA LEU A 418 18.33 11.15 -26.44
C LEU A 418 17.53 9.85 -26.61
N LEU A 419 18.10 8.68 -26.31
CA LEU A 419 17.39 7.40 -26.44
C LEU A 419 16.17 7.31 -25.52
N LYS A 420 16.23 7.90 -24.32
CA LYS A 420 15.11 7.82 -23.36
C LYS A 420 13.83 8.46 -23.89
N ASN A 421 13.96 9.53 -24.70
CA ASN A 421 12.82 10.25 -25.27
C ASN A 421 12.02 9.38 -26.25
N LYS A 422 12.64 8.33 -26.82
CA LYS A 422 11.96 7.39 -27.71
C LYS A 422 10.95 6.51 -26.98
N ILE A 423 11.20 6.18 -25.70
CA ILE A 423 10.25 5.41 -24.88
C ILE A 423 9.11 6.31 -24.39
N GLU A 424 9.38 7.60 -24.12
CA GLU A 424 8.40 8.56 -23.58
C GLU A 424 7.38 9.09 -24.62
N ALA A 425 7.56 8.80 -25.92
CA ALA A 425 6.68 9.27 -26.99
C ALA A 425 5.25 8.71 -26.85
N ALA A 426 4.23 9.51 -27.20
CA ALA A 426 2.82 9.20 -26.92
C ALA A 426 2.30 7.90 -27.52
N GLU A 427 2.78 7.49 -28.71
CA GLU A 427 2.46 6.19 -29.34
C GLU A 427 3.06 4.98 -28.59
N VAL A 428 4.12 5.23 -27.81
CA VAL A 428 4.87 4.23 -27.07
C VAL A 428 4.30 4.03 -25.66
N LYS A 429 3.33 4.83 -25.18
CA LYS A 429 2.81 4.69 -23.80
C LYS A 429 2.23 3.31 -23.47
N GLU A 430 1.47 2.70 -24.38
CA GLU A 430 0.96 1.34 -24.16
C GLU A 430 2.10 0.29 -24.26
N GLN A 431 3.07 0.53 -25.12
CA GLN A 431 4.28 -0.31 -25.22
C GLN A 431 5.19 -0.14 -24.00
N GLU A 432 5.29 1.05 -23.41
CA GLU A 432 6.04 1.36 -22.19
C GLU A 432 5.49 0.52 -21.04
N LYS A 433 4.16 0.48 -20.89
CA LYS A 433 3.52 -0.37 -19.89
C LYS A 433 3.89 -1.84 -20.09
N GLN A 434 3.81 -2.35 -21.32
CA GLN A 434 4.21 -3.73 -21.63
C GLN A 434 5.70 -3.99 -21.39
N ILE A 435 6.58 -3.07 -21.77
CA ILE A 435 8.04 -3.11 -21.53
C ILE A 435 8.30 -3.22 -20.03
N MET A 436 7.68 -2.35 -19.24
CA MET A 436 7.83 -2.34 -17.79
C MET A 436 7.26 -3.61 -17.15
N ASP A 437 6.18 -4.17 -17.67
CA ASP A 437 5.59 -5.42 -17.17
C ASP A 437 6.51 -6.62 -17.43
N HIS A 438 7.08 -6.75 -18.63
CA HIS A 438 8.08 -7.78 -18.92
C HIS A 438 9.34 -7.60 -18.06
N PHE A 439 9.81 -6.37 -17.90
CA PHE A 439 10.96 -6.07 -17.05
C PHE A 439 10.71 -6.47 -15.59
N LYS A 440 9.58 -6.09 -15.01
CA LYS A 440 9.19 -6.48 -13.63
C LYS A 440 9.18 -8.00 -13.46
N MET A 441 8.69 -8.74 -14.47
CA MET A 441 8.72 -10.20 -14.43
C MET A 441 10.16 -10.72 -14.42
N ILE A 442 11.03 -10.23 -15.31
CA ILE A 442 12.44 -10.64 -15.34
C ILE A 442 13.13 -10.38 -14.00
N VAL A 443 12.93 -9.18 -13.44
CA VAL A 443 13.49 -8.79 -12.14
C VAL A 443 12.98 -9.74 -11.05
N HIS A 444 11.66 -9.94 -10.94
CA HIS A 444 11.09 -10.87 -9.96
C HIS A 444 11.65 -12.30 -10.07
N GLU A 445 11.70 -12.86 -11.28
CA GLU A 445 12.21 -14.22 -11.50
C GLU A 445 13.71 -14.34 -11.17
N LEU A 446 14.50 -13.27 -11.37
CA LEU A 446 15.90 -13.22 -10.93
C LEU A 446 16.04 -13.28 -9.40
N LEU A 447 15.16 -12.60 -8.66
CA LEU A 447 15.11 -12.72 -7.20
C LEU A 447 14.77 -14.15 -6.77
N CYS A 448 13.76 -14.76 -7.40
CA CYS A 448 13.40 -16.16 -7.14
C CYS A 448 14.57 -17.10 -7.44
N ARG A 449 15.31 -16.87 -8.53
CA ARG A 449 16.52 -17.64 -8.84
C ARG A 449 17.56 -17.54 -7.73
N LYS A 450 17.83 -16.33 -7.22
CA LYS A 450 18.78 -16.11 -6.10
C LYS A 450 18.34 -16.89 -4.85
N GLN A 451 17.05 -16.87 -4.53
CA GLN A 451 16.49 -17.65 -3.43
C GLN A 451 16.66 -19.16 -3.63
N VAL A 452 16.32 -19.70 -4.80
CA VAL A 452 16.48 -21.13 -5.14
C VAL A 452 17.95 -21.56 -5.05
N MET A 453 18.89 -20.71 -5.45
CA MET A 453 20.32 -20.97 -5.32
C MET A 453 20.77 -21.06 -3.86
N GLU A 454 20.25 -20.21 -2.96
CA GLU A 454 20.55 -20.33 -1.52
C GLU A 454 20.00 -21.64 -0.92
N PHE A 455 18.80 -22.05 -1.31
CA PHE A 455 18.27 -23.36 -0.90
C PHE A 455 19.03 -24.53 -1.51
N SER A 456 19.50 -24.41 -2.75
CA SER A 456 20.38 -25.40 -3.37
C SER A 456 21.70 -25.56 -2.60
N ASN A 457 22.27 -24.45 -2.14
CA ASN A 457 23.46 -24.46 -1.27
C ASN A 457 23.17 -25.10 0.09
N LEU A 458 21.99 -24.88 0.66
CA LEU A 458 21.54 -25.56 1.88
C LEU A 458 21.42 -27.08 1.67
N VAL A 459 20.79 -27.51 0.56
CA VAL A 459 20.65 -28.92 0.20
C VAL A 459 22.01 -29.59 -0.01
N ASN A 460 22.96 -28.90 -0.65
CA ASN A 460 24.34 -29.36 -0.76
C ASN A 460 25.01 -29.50 0.62
N SER A 461 24.77 -28.56 1.54
CA SER A 461 25.25 -28.65 2.92
C SER A 461 24.69 -29.87 3.67
N LEU A 462 23.42 -30.24 3.41
CA LEU A 462 22.81 -31.47 3.94
C LEU A 462 23.54 -32.72 3.40
N LYS A 463 23.83 -32.77 2.09
CA LYS A 463 24.60 -33.85 1.45
C LYS A 463 26.02 -33.98 2.01
N GLU A 464 26.72 -32.87 2.23
CA GLU A 464 28.08 -32.91 2.79
C GLU A 464 28.11 -33.44 4.24
N ASN A 465 27.12 -33.03 5.04
CA ASN A 465 26.99 -33.49 6.42
C ASN A 465 26.65 -35.00 6.52
N SER A 466 25.94 -35.55 5.54
CA SER A 466 25.67 -36.99 5.49
C SER A 466 26.89 -37.80 5.04
N LYS A 467 27.70 -37.31 4.09
CA LYS A 467 28.94 -37.97 3.63
C LYS A 467 29.93 -38.23 4.77
N ARG A 468 30.08 -37.29 5.71
CA ARG A 468 30.91 -37.45 6.93
C ARG A 468 30.44 -38.59 7.83
N PHE A 469 29.15 -38.94 7.78
CA PHE A 469 28.57 -40.03 8.56
C PHE A 469 28.64 -41.37 7.83
N ILE A 470 28.33 -41.41 6.53
CA ILE A 470 28.38 -42.63 5.71
C ILE A 470 29.79 -43.23 5.72
N SER A 471 30.84 -42.41 5.67
CA SER A 471 32.24 -42.89 5.75
C SER A 471 32.57 -43.54 7.10
N TYR A 472 32.01 -43.02 8.21
CA TYR A 472 32.23 -43.55 9.56
C TYR A 472 31.39 -44.81 9.82
N PHE A 473 30.15 -44.85 9.34
CA PHE A 473 29.23 -45.97 9.53
C PHE A 473 29.57 -47.16 8.62
N ARG A 474 29.99 -46.92 7.37
CA ARG A 474 30.55 -47.97 6.49
C ARG A 474 31.80 -48.62 7.07
N ARG A 475 32.60 -47.88 7.85
CA ARG A 475 33.79 -48.41 8.54
C ARG A 475 33.47 -49.31 9.73
N VAL A 476 32.31 -49.11 10.37
CA VAL A 476 31.92 -49.81 11.62
C VAL A 476 30.97 -50.97 11.35
N LEU A 477 30.10 -50.87 10.34
CA LEU A 477 28.97 -51.77 10.13
C LEU A 477 29.08 -52.62 8.85
N GLY A 478 30.31 -52.86 8.39
CA GLY A 478 30.68 -53.81 7.34
C GLY A 478 29.53 -54.33 6.47
N CYS A 479 29.31 -53.68 5.32
CA CYS A 479 28.57 -54.23 4.20
C CYS A 479 27.10 -54.63 4.42
N VAL A 480 26.20 -53.78 4.93
CA VAL A 480 24.75 -54.08 4.85
C VAL A 480 23.92 -52.81 4.66
N THR A 481 23.77 -52.35 3.42
CA THR A 481 22.55 -51.75 2.85
C THR A 481 22.86 -51.29 1.42
N THR A 482 22.02 -51.67 0.46
CA THR A 482 22.01 -51.12 -0.89
C THR A 482 21.92 -49.60 -0.82
N GLN A 483 22.72 -48.91 -1.65
CA GLN A 483 22.70 -47.46 -1.79
C GLN A 483 21.27 -47.03 -2.13
N ASN A 484 20.54 -46.49 -1.16
CA ASN A 484 19.27 -45.84 -1.44
C ASN A 484 19.61 -44.38 -1.76
N ASP A 485 20.00 -44.12 -3.01
CA ASP A 485 20.53 -42.81 -3.46
C ASP A 485 19.54 -41.66 -3.27
N ASN A 486 18.27 -41.98 -3.01
CA ASN A 486 17.19 -41.02 -2.82
C ASN A 486 17.12 -40.41 -1.41
N CYS A 487 17.73 -41.03 -0.38
CA CYS A 487 17.63 -40.54 0.99
C CYS A 487 18.98 -40.54 1.72
N ILE A 488 19.20 -39.52 2.55
CA ILE A 488 20.39 -39.37 3.39
C ILE A 488 20.04 -39.44 4.88
N PHE A 489 20.98 -39.90 5.69
CA PHE A 489 20.85 -39.90 7.15
C PHE A 489 21.80 -38.87 7.76
N ILE A 490 21.26 -37.98 8.62
CA ILE A 490 22.03 -36.93 9.29
C ILE A 490 21.84 -37.06 10.81
N ARG A 491 22.91 -36.86 11.57
CA ARG A 491 22.83 -36.73 13.04
C ARG A 491 22.04 -35.49 13.40
N THR A 492 21.07 -35.61 14.29
CA THR A 492 20.19 -34.51 14.72
C THR A 492 20.95 -33.25 15.15
N ARG A 493 22.04 -33.40 15.90
CA ARG A 493 22.90 -32.26 16.30
C ARG A 493 23.47 -31.45 15.13
N ASN A 494 23.74 -32.10 13.98
CA ASN A 494 24.26 -31.45 12.78
C ASN A 494 23.12 -30.89 11.91
N LEU A 495 21.90 -31.39 12.11
CA LEU A 495 20.72 -30.99 11.35
C LEU A 495 20.10 -29.71 11.93
N ILE A 496 20.09 -29.54 13.26
CA ILE A 496 19.61 -28.33 13.94
C ILE A 496 20.13 -27.03 13.29
N PRO A 497 21.45 -26.80 13.12
CA PRO A 497 21.94 -25.56 12.51
C PRO A 497 21.52 -25.41 11.03
N LEU A 498 21.30 -26.51 10.30
CA LEU A 498 20.85 -26.46 8.90
C LEU A 498 19.36 -26.09 8.80
N VAL A 499 18.55 -26.51 9.77
CA VAL A 499 17.14 -26.11 9.88
C VAL A 499 17.01 -24.66 10.33
N SER A 500 17.86 -24.21 11.25
CA SER A 500 17.96 -22.80 11.60
C SER A 500 18.35 -21.96 10.37
N LYS A 501 19.33 -22.42 9.58
CA LYS A 501 19.70 -21.77 8.32
C LYS A 501 18.56 -21.73 7.30
N TYR A 502 17.73 -22.78 7.24
CA TYR A 502 16.50 -22.76 6.46
C TYR A 502 15.54 -21.64 6.93
N ALA A 503 15.32 -21.52 8.24
CA ALA A 503 14.47 -20.48 8.81
C ALA A 503 15.04 -19.08 8.53
N GLU A 504 16.36 -18.90 8.61
CA GLU A 504 17.05 -17.65 8.25
C GLU A 504 16.85 -17.29 6.77
N ILE A 505 17.05 -18.23 5.84
CA ILE A 505 16.82 -18.00 4.40
C ILE A 505 15.35 -17.67 4.16
N ARG A 506 14.43 -18.38 4.83
CA ARG A 506 13.00 -18.10 4.77
C ARG A 506 12.72 -16.67 5.24
N GLU A 507 13.17 -16.26 6.42
CA GLU A 507 12.94 -14.92 6.98
C GLU A 507 13.58 -13.79 6.14
N LYS A 508 14.75 -14.08 5.53
CA LYS A 508 15.46 -13.17 4.63
C LYS A 508 14.65 -12.86 3.38
N TYR A 509 14.04 -13.87 2.75
CA TYR A 509 13.28 -13.73 1.51
C TYR A 509 11.76 -13.63 1.71
N ASN A 510 11.28 -13.80 2.94
CA ASN A 510 9.87 -13.62 3.31
C ASN A 510 9.50 -12.15 3.14
N SER A 511 9.03 -11.83 1.94
CA SER A 511 8.52 -10.54 1.54
C SER A 511 7.02 -10.40 1.83
N ASN A 512 6.40 -11.41 2.47
CA ASN A 512 5.12 -11.24 3.15
C ASN A 512 5.33 -10.41 4.42
N PHE A 513 5.59 -9.12 4.24
CA PHE A 513 5.39 -8.07 5.23
C PHE A 513 3.97 -8.09 5.84
N LYS A 514 3.04 -8.85 5.24
CA LYS A 514 1.63 -8.94 5.60
C LYS A 514 1.22 -10.11 6.51
N GLN A 515 2.00 -11.19 6.64
CA GLN A 515 1.38 -12.43 7.15
C GLN A 515 2.00 -13.10 8.37
N ASN A 516 3.34 -13.19 8.53
CA ASN A 516 3.84 -14.28 9.40
C ASN A 516 4.65 -13.94 10.66
N ASP A 517 5.08 -12.70 10.92
CA ASP A 517 5.95 -12.47 12.11
C ASP A 517 5.53 -11.33 13.07
N THR A 518 4.34 -10.73 12.93
CA THR A 518 3.76 -9.93 14.03
C THR A 518 2.26 -10.18 14.13
N LYS A 519 1.75 -10.40 15.36
CA LYS A 519 0.32 -10.61 15.67
C LYS A 519 -0.60 -9.42 15.29
N GLU A 520 -0.05 -8.30 14.79
CA GLU A 520 -0.80 -7.09 14.44
C GLU A 520 -0.23 -6.45 13.16
N ASN A 521 -0.98 -6.52 12.05
CA ASN A 521 -0.65 -5.83 10.80
C ASN A 521 -0.87 -4.31 10.96
N ILE A 522 -0.13 -3.47 10.22
CA ILE A 522 -0.38 -2.01 10.14
C ILE A 522 -1.85 -1.73 9.77
N LEU A 523 -2.44 -2.53 8.88
CA LEU A 523 -3.84 -2.40 8.50
C LEU A 523 -4.79 -2.68 9.68
N ASP A 524 -4.49 -3.69 10.49
CA ASP A 524 -5.29 -4.03 11.67
C ASP A 524 -5.13 -2.96 12.75
N LEU A 525 -3.91 -2.45 12.97
CA LEU A 525 -3.65 -1.33 13.88
C LEU A 525 -4.40 -0.07 13.44
N MET A 526 -4.46 0.22 12.13
CA MET A 526 -5.26 1.35 11.64
C MET A 526 -6.76 1.12 11.83
N LYS A 527 -7.25 -0.09 11.59
CA LYS A 527 -8.65 -0.45 11.86
C LYS A 527 -8.96 -0.28 13.35
N ASP A 528 -8.08 -0.71 14.23
CA ASP A 528 -8.20 -0.56 15.67
C ASP A 528 -8.20 0.91 16.12
N ILE A 529 -7.32 1.73 15.55
CA ILE A 529 -7.29 3.18 15.80
C ILE A 529 -8.62 3.80 15.38
N LYS A 530 -9.13 3.46 14.20
CA LYS A 530 -10.44 3.94 13.72
C LYS A 530 -11.58 3.50 14.63
N ASN A 531 -11.58 2.26 15.09
CA ASN A 531 -12.57 1.76 16.04
C ASN A 531 -12.50 2.50 17.38
N ALA A 532 -11.29 2.73 17.92
CA ALA A 532 -11.10 3.50 19.15
C ALA A 532 -11.57 4.96 18.96
N PHE A 533 -11.27 5.54 17.80
CA PHE A 533 -11.67 6.90 17.43
C PHE A 533 -13.20 7.03 17.26
N TYR A 534 -13.84 6.02 16.68
CA TYR A 534 -15.29 5.92 16.56
C TYR A 534 -15.96 5.84 17.94
N ARG A 535 -15.39 5.08 18.88
CA ARG A 535 -15.85 5.06 20.28
C ARG A 535 -15.73 6.45 20.94
N TYR A 536 -14.63 7.17 20.71
CA TYR A 536 -14.48 8.55 21.19
C TYR A 536 -15.54 9.49 20.60
N ARG A 537 -15.85 9.35 19.30
CA ARG A 537 -16.92 10.10 18.63
C ARG A 537 -18.29 9.84 19.26
N ILE A 538 -18.62 8.58 19.55
CA ILE A 538 -19.88 8.20 20.22
C ILE A 538 -19.97 8.90 21.57
N ALA A 539 -18.91 8.88 22.37
CA ALA A 539 -18.91 9.54 23.67
C ALA A 539 -19.20 11.05 23.57
N ILE A 540 -18.61 11.74 22.57
CA ILE A 540 -18.90 13.15 22.29
C ILE A 540 -20.34 13.36 21.84
N LYS A 541 -20.88 12.47 21.01
CA LYS A 541 -22.27 12.55 20.54
C LYS A 541 -23.26 12.40 21.68
N ILE A 542 -23.00 11.49 22.63
CA ILE A 542 -23.83 11.34 23.83
C ILE A 542 -23.82 12.63 24.67
N LEU A 543 -22.65 13.26 24.85
CA LEU A 543 -22.56 14.56 25.53
C LEU A 543 -23.34 15.66 24.78
N PHE A 544 -23.27 15.69 23.45
CA PHE A 544 -24.03 16.64 22.64
C PHE A 544 -25.55 16.46 22.80
N LEU A 545 -26.04 15.22 22.72
CA LEU A 545 -27.47 14.92 22.87
C LEU A 545 -27.97 15.28 24.28
N LEU A 546 -27.16 15.00 25.30
CA LEU A 546 -27.44 15.44 26.66
C LEU A 546 -27.55 16.96 26.78
N ILE A 547 -26.69 17.73 26.10
CA ILE A 547 -26.77 19.20 26.08
C ILE A 547 -28.08 19.67 25.45
N GLU A 548 -28.48 19.10 24.32
CA GLU A 548 -29.72 19.46 23.63
C GLU A 548 -30.94 19.19 24.52
N ASP A 549 -31.02 18.02 25.16
CA ASP A 549 -32.13 17.71 26.06
C ASP A 549 -32.12 18.56 27.35
N LEU A 550 -30.95 18.93 27.87
CA LEU A 550 -30.84 19.87 29.00
C LEU A 550 -31.33 21.29 28.63
N LYS A 551 -31.08 21.76 27.41
CA LYS A 551 -31.65 23.04 26.92
C LYS A 551 -33.16 22.98 26.83
N VAL A 552 -33.71 21.91 26.25
CA VAL A 552 -35.15 21.68 26.18
C VAL A 552 -35.75 21.64 27.60
N SER A 553 -35.09 20.97 28.54
CA SER A 553 -35.52 20.92 29.95
C SER A 553 -35.64 22.31 30.58
N LYS A 554 -34.64 23.17 30.32
CA LYS A 554 -34.60 24.55 30.80
C LYS A 554 -35.74 25.39 30.22
N GLU A 555 -36.01 25.25 28.93
CA GLU A 555 -37.13 25.93 28.25
C GLU A 555 -38.47 25.47 28.82
N LEU A 556 -38.70 24.16 28.90
CA LEU A 556 -39.94 23.57 29.42
C LEU A 556 -40.21 23.98 30.87
N HIS A 557 -39.19 23.99 31.74
CA HIS A 557 -39.32 24.47 33.12
C HIS A 557 -39.65 25.96 33.19
N SER A 558 -39.00 26.78 32.37
CA SER A 558 -39.28 28.22 32.30
C SER A 558 -40.72 28.51 31.87
N GLU A 559 -41.24 27.77 30.89
CA GLU A 559 -42.64 27.85 30.45
C GLU A 559 -43.62 27.38 31.52
N TYR A 560 -43.32 26.27 32.20
CA TYR A 560 -44.15 25.74 33.28
C TYR A 560 -44.24 26.72 34.45
N GLU A 561 -43.13 27.34 34.85
CA GLU A 561 -43.14 28.41 35.85
C GLU A 561 -43.96 29.62 35.41
N ARG A 562 -43.86 30.02 34.13
CA ARG A 562 -44.67 31.11 33.57
C ARG A 562 -46.16 30.79 33.67
N MET A 563 -46.58 29.58 33.29
CA MET A 563 -47.98 29.14 33.41
C MET A 563 -48.47 29.11 34.86
N ILE A 564 -47.63 28.69 35.81
CA ILE A 564 -47.97 28.75 37.24
C ILE A 564 -48.18 30.21 37.69
N ARG A 565 -47.31 31.14 37.25
CA ARG A 565 -47.43 32.56 37.57
C ARG A 565 -48.71 33.17 36.96
N GLU A 566 -49.04 32.82 35.72
CA GLU A 566 -50.27 33.26 35.04
C GLU A 566 -51.52 32.74 35.75
N LYS A 567 -51.57 31.43 36.06
CA LYS A 567 -52.67 30.83 36.84
C LYS A 567 -52.88 31.52 38.19
N LYS A 568 -51.79 31.86 38.91
CA LYS A 568 -51.88 32.57 40.19
C LYS A 568 -52.46 33.98 40.04
N LYS A 569 -52.05 34.71 38.99
CA LYS A 569 -52.61 36.05 38.70
C LYS A 569 -54.10 36.00 38.39
N GLU A 570 -54.54 35.06 37.54
CA GLU A 570 -55.96 34.89 37.22
C GLU A 570 -56.81 34.47 38.43
N GLN A 571 -56.23 33.73 39.37
CA GLN A 571 -56.89 33.39 40.64
C GLN A 571 -57.02 34.60 41.58
N GLU A 572 -56.00 35.46 41.63
CA GLU A 572 -56.00 36.68 42.45
C GLU A 572 -56.96 37.75 41.89
N GLU A 573 -57.07 37.90 40.56
CA GLU A 573 -57.99 38.84 39.90
C GLU A 573 -59.47 38.44 40.06
N ASN A 574 -59.78 37.14 40.13
CA ASN A 574 -61.16 36.64 40.32
C ASN A 574 -61.66 36.70 41.77
N TYR A 575 -60.79 36.86 42.77
CA TYR A 575 -61.16 36.92 44.20
C TYR A 575 -61.84 38.24 44.62
N GLY A 576 -61.94 39.23 43.72
CA GLY A 576 -62.46 40.57 44.00
C GLY A 576 -63.94 40.85 43.63
N ILE A 577 -64.71 39.86 43.16
CA ILE A 577 -66.03 40.10 42.53
C ILE A 577 -67.21 39.75 43.48
N ARG A 578 -68.22 40.65 43.53
CA ARG A 578 -69.33 40.69 44.50
C ARG A 578 -70.35 39.54 44.37
N GLU A 579 -70.96 39.22 45.51
CA GLU A 579 -71.88 38.12 45.88
C GLU A 579 -73.12 37.79 45.02
N LYS A 580 -73.35 38.40 43.84
CA LYS A 580 -74.63 38.25 43.12
C LYS A 580 -74.64 37.36 41.87
N ASP A 581 -73.48 36.86 41.43
CA ASP A 581 -73.34 36.01 40.23
C ASP A 581 -72.75 34.62 40.53
N LYS A 582 -72.87 34.15 41.78
CA LYS A 582 -72.15 32.99 42.32
C LYS A 582 -72.35 31.68 41.54
N GLU A 583 -73.56 31.38 41.07
CA GLU A 583 -73.91 30.04 40.58
C GLU A 583 -73.51 29.80 39.11
N ASN A 584 -73.60 30.81 38.23
CA ASN A 584 -73.11 30.73 36.84
C ASN A 584 -71.59 30.99 36.74
N MET A 585 -71.01 31.79 37.64
CA MET A 585 -69.56 31.94 37.74
C MET A 585 -68.88 30.72 38.35
N GLU A 586 -69.50 29.98 39.28
CA GLU A 586 -68.90 28.76 39.85
C GLU A 586 -68.61 27.72 38.77
N ASN A 587 -69.55 27.48 37.86
CA ASN A 587 -69.37 26.53 36.74
C ASN A 587 -68.30 27.00 35.75
N SER A 588 -68.31 28.28 35.37
CA SER A 588 -67.30 28.85 34.45
C SER A 588 -65.90 28.86 35.07
N TYR A 589 -65.80 29.14 36.38
CA TYR A 589 -64.56 29.13 37.14
C TYR A 589 -64.04 27.70 37.36
N THR A 590 -64.92 26.73 37.60
CA THR A 590 -64.50 25.31 37.67
C THR A 590 -64.07 24.77 36.31
N GLU A 591 -64.71 25.15 35.21
CA GLU A 591 -64.26 24.81 33.86
C GLU A 591 -62.90 25.41 33.53
N ALA A 592 -62.68 26.71 33.81
CA ALA A 592 -61.39 27.36 33.61
C ALA A 592 -60.27 26.74 34.47
N LEU A 593 -60.56 26.42 35.75
CA LEU A 593 -59.63 25.69 36.62
C LEU A 593 -59.29 24.30 36.08
N LYS A 594 -60.28 23.59 35.54
CA LYS A 594 -60.09 22.26 34.94
C LYS A 594 -59.27 22.34 33.66
N GLU A 595 -59.50 23.33 32.81
CA GLU A 595 -58.72 23.59 31.61
C GLU A 595 -57.25 23.91 31.94
N TRP A 596 -57.01 24.79 32.93
CA TRP A 596 -55.67 25.10 33.42
C TRP A 596 -54.95 23.89 34.03
N THR A 597 -55.69 23.06 34.76
CA THR A 597 -55.15 21.82 35.33
C THR A 597 -54.76 20.84 34.22
N ASN A 598 -55.60 20.68 33.19
CA ASN A 598 -55.27 19.85 32.03
C ASN A 598 -54.04 20.37 31.26
N LYS A 599 -53.90 21.69 31.08
CA LYS A 599 -52.73 22.32 30.42
C LYS A 599 -51.44 22.09 31.23
N LEU A 600 -51.50 22.27 32.55
CA LEU A 600 -50.35 22.02 33.44
C LEU A 600 -49.98 20.54 33.48
N ASP A 601 -50.94 19.63 33.53
CA ASP A 601 -50.68 18.18 33.51
C ASP A 601 -50.08 17.73 32.17
N ALA A 602 -50.54 18.29 31.05
CA ALA A 602 -49.95 18.03 29.73
C ALA A 602 -48.50 18.49 29.67
N GLN A 603 -48.18 19.70 30.12
CA GLN A 603 -46.80 20.21 30.15
C GLN A 603 -45.92 19.38 31.09
N LYS A 604 -46.45 19.01 32.26
CA LYS A 604 -45.72 18.17 33.23
C LYS A 604 -45.35 16.82 32.63
N LYS A 605 -46.25 16.21 31.85
CA LYS A 605 -45.96 14.96 31.13
C LYS A 605 -44.81 15.12 30.11
N VAL A 606 -44.71 16.26 29.43
CA VAL A 606 -43.61 16.55 28.50
C VAL A 606 -42.29 16.75 29.26
N ILE A 607 -42.31 17.44 30.40
CA ILE A 607 -41.15 17.59 31.29
C ILE A 607 -40.66 16.23 31.79
N ASP A 608 -41.58 15.35 32.22
CA ASP A 608 -41.25 14.01 32.71
C ASP A 608 -40.60 13.15 31.59
N GLN A 609 -41.09 13.25 30.36
CA GLN A 609 -40.50 12.57 29.19
C GLN A 609 -39.08 13.06 28.87
N ASN A 610 -38.85 14.38 28.85
CA ASN A 610 -37.52 14.95 28.65
C ASN A 610 -36.56 14.60 29.81
N THR A 611 -37.05 14.59 31.05
CA THR A 611 -36.28 14.17 32.23
C THR A 611 -35.84 12.71 32.09
N ASN A 612 -36.71 11.82 31.60
CA ASN A 612 -36.35 10.43 31.34
C ASN A 612 -35.27 10.28 30.25
N ALA A 613 -35.28 11.12 29.21
CA ALA A 613 -34.23 11.15 28.18
C ALA A 613 -32.86 11.62 28.74
N ILE A 614 -32.85 12.65 29.60
CA ILE A 614 -31.64 13.12 30.30
C ILE A 614 -31.06 12.01 31.19
N ILE A 615 -31.91 11.35 31.98
CA ILE A 615 -31.50 10.23 32.83
C ILE A 615 -30.93 9.08 31.99
N PHE A 616 -31.53 8.80 30.83
CA PHE A 616 -31.03 7.78 29.91
C PHE A 616 -29.59 8.08 29.47
N TYR A 617 -29.26 9.30 29.05
CA TYR A 617 -27.89 9.65 28.67
C TYR A 617 -26.91 9.58 29.85
N PHE A 618 -27.33 9.99 31.06
CA PHE A 618 -26.49 9.82 32.24
C PHE A 618 -26.21 8.34 32.55
N CYS A 619 -27.20 7.46 32.39
CA CYS A 619 -27.00 6.02 32.55
C CYS A 619 -26.01 5.47 31.51
N LEU A 620 -26.14 5.89 30.24
CA LEU A 620 -25.22 5.51 29.18
C LEU A 620 -23.78 5.91 29.49
N ILE A 621 -23.55 7.16 29.91
CA ILE A 621 -22.20 7.66 30.24
C ILE A 621 -21.62 6.89 31.44
N LYS A 622 -22.43 6.62 32.47
CA LYS A 622 -21.98 5.98 33.71
C LYS A 622 -21.45 4.56 33.47
N GLU A 623 -22.16 3.76 32.68
CA GLU A 623 -21.79 2.37 32.38
C GLU A 623 -21.01 2.20 31.07
N PHE A 624 -20.71 3.30 30.34
CA PHE A 624 -19.95 3.21 29.10
C PHE A 624 -18.61 2.50 29.34
N LYS A 625 -18.45 1.33 28.74
CA LYS A 625 -17.24 0.50 28.83
C LYS A 625 -16.51 0.46 27.50
N LEU A 626 -15.19 0.59 27.58
CA LEU A 626 -14.29 0.56 26.43
C LEU A 626 -13.90 -0.86 26.00
N SER A 627 -14.45 -1.93 26.60
CA SER A 627 -14.11 -3.31 26.23
C SER A 627 -14.65 -3.65 24.85
#